data_AF-A0A967UEP2-F1
#
_entry.id   AF-A0A967UEP2-F1
#
_cell.length_a   1.000
_cell.length_b   1.000
_cell.length_c   1.000
_cell.angle_alpha   90.00
_cell.angle_beta   90.00
_cell.angle_gamma   90.00
#
_symmetry.space_group_name_H-M   'P 1'
#
loop_
_entity.id
_entity.type
_entity.pdbx_description
1 polymer ?
#
loop_
_entity_poly.entity_id
_entity_poly.type
_entity_poly.pdbx_seq_one_letter_code
_entity_poly.pdbx_strand_id
1 'polypeptide(L)'
;ITADNVVLWPGLGLFPGVIVDQHFVARRRHNRLISVVLEHPELVGVGVDEATAVWVRPDGTFRVLGDGWVVVYDATDAAIRHAPAPGDRVALGAHG
;
A
#
# COMPACT_ATOMS: atom_id res chain seq x y z
N ILE A 1 -7.16 12.22 1.91
CA ILE A 1 -6.43 11.16 2.64
C ILE A 1 -5.93 11.82 3.91
N THR A 2 -6.38 11.37 5.07
CA THR A 2 -5.93 11.91 6.36
C THR A 2 -4.88 10.97 6.93
N ALA A 3 -3.75 11.50 7.38
CA ALA A 3 -2.73 10.71 8.08
C ALA A 3 -3.27 10.20 9.43
N ASP A 4 -2.69 9.12 9.96
CA ASP A 4 -2.97 8.53 11.27
C ASP A 4 -4.39 7.97 11.44
N ASN A 5 -5.06 7.60 10.34
CA ASN A 5 -6.44 7.10 10.38
C ASN A 5 -6.53 5.57 10.22
N VAL A 6 -5.42 4.85 10.37
CA VAL A 6 -5.35 3.39 10.28
C VAL A 6 -4.55 2.84 11.45
N VAL A 7 -5.14 1.88 12.17
CA VAL A 7 -4.43 1.18 13.25
C VAL A 7 -3.80 -0.08 12.68
N LEU A 8 -2.48 -0.20 12.80
CA LEU A 8 -1.73 -1.39 12.42
C LEU A 8 -1.41 -2.24 13.66
N TRP A 9 -1.38 -3.55 13.48
CA TRP A 9 -0.95 -4.50 14.48
C TRP A 9 -0.02 -5.53 13.83
N PRO A 10 0.97 -6.06 14.58
CA PRO A 10 1.79 -7.15 14.09
C PRO A 10 0.94 -8.36 13.67
N GLY A 11 1.18 -8.83 12.45
CA GLY A 11 0.57 -10.06 11.94
C GLY A 11 1.35 -11.31 12.34
N LEU A 12 1.03 -12.45 11.70
CA LEU A 12 1.67 -13.75 11.94
C LEU A 12 3.10 -13.88 11.36
N GLY A 13 3.60 -12.86 10.65
CA GLY A 13 4.95 -12.89 10.06
C GLY A 13 5.10 -13.79 8.83
N LEU A 14 4.01 -14.17 8.17
CA LEU A 14 4.02 -15.11 7.03
C LEU A 14 4.50 -14.48 5.71
N PHE A 15 4.50 -13.14 5.63
CA PHE A 15 5.00 -12.39 4.47
C PHE A 15 5.75 -11.15 4.97
N PRO A 16 7.02 -11.28 5.38
CA PRO A 16 7.78 -10.19 5.99
C PRO A 16 7.96 -9.00 5.05
N GLY A 17 7.91 -7.77 5.60
CA GLY A 17 8.06 -6.55 4.82
C GLY A 17 6.83 -6.15 3.99
N VAL A 18 5.70 -6.85 4.17
CA VAL A 18 4.48 -6.63 3.40
C VAL A 18 3.27 -6.36 4.29
N ILE A 19 2.47 -5.37 3.92
CA ILE A 19 1.14 -5.13 4.46
C ILE A 19 0.11 -5.70 3.50
N VAL A 20 -0.81 -6.53 3.99
CA VAL A 20 -1.87 -7.15 3.18
C VAL A 20 -3.23 -6.54 3.51
N ASP A 21 -3.99 -6.13 2.49
CA ASP A 21 -5.39 -5.71 2.61
C ASP A 21 -6.29 -6.54 1.68
N GLN A 22 -7.49 -6.89 2.16
CA GLN A 22 -8.45 -7.79 1.49
C GLN A 22 -9.78 -7.09 1.17
N HIS A 23 -10.53 -7.63 0.20
CA HIS A 23 -11.73 -7.01 -0.40
C HIS A 23 -11.43 -5.59 -0.89
N PHE A 24 -10.31 -5.48 -1.58
CA PHE A 24 -9.60 -4.23 -1.83
C PHE A 24 -10.36 -3.27 -2.76
N VAL A 25 -10.92 -3.79 -3.87
CA VAL A 25 -11.70 -2.99 -4.83
C VAL A 25 -13.15 -2.83 -4.35
N ALA A 26 -13.79 -3.94 -3.96
CA ALA A 26 -15.20 -3.96 -3.54
C ALA A 26 -15.51 -2.97 -2.39
N ARG A 27 -14.53 -2.68 -1.52
CA ARG A 27 -14.68 -1.76 -0.38
C ARG A 27 -13.95 -0.43 -0.53
N ARG A 28 -13.46 -0.09 -1.72
CA ARG A 28 -12.75 1.17 -2.01
C ARG A 28 -11.55 1.42 -1.07
N ARG A 29 -10.80 0.37 -0.73
CA ARG A 29 -9.71 0.42 0.26
C ARG A 29 -8.37 0.92 -0.28
N HIS A 30 -8.35 1.45 -1.51
CA HIS A 30 -7.14 1.98 -2.15
C HIS A 30 -6.53 3.11 -1.32
N ASN A 31 -7.36 4.10 -0.96
CA ASN A 31 -6.91 5.23 -0.16
C ASN A 31 -6.34 4.77 1.19
N ARG A 32 -6.90 3.71 1.79
CA ARG A 32 -6.41 3.17 3.05
C ARG A 32 -5.03 2.53 2.90
N LEU A 33 -4.88 1.60 1.96
CA LEU A 33 -3.61 0.91 1.75
C LEU A 33 -2.51 1.89 1.32
N ILE A 34 -2.83 2.85 0.46
CA ILE A 34 -1.91 3.91 0.05
C ILE A 34 -1.51 4.78 1.26
N SER A 35 -2.45 5.18 2.12
CA SER A 35 -2.11 5.91 3.36
C SER A 35 -1.06 5.17 4.17
N VAL A 36 -1.29 3.88 4.43
CA VAL A 36 -0.39 3.08 5.25
C VAL A 36 0.98 2.94 4.59
N VAL A 37 1.04 2.71 3.28
CA VAL A 37 2.32 2.63 2.56
C VAL A 37 3.06 3.96 2.58
N LEU A 38 2.36 5.10 2.53
CA LEU A 38 3.01 6.42 2.65
C LEU A 38 3.45 6.74 4.09
N GLU A 39 2.78 6.20 5.10
CA GLU A 39 3.17 6.29 6.52
C GLU A 39 4.34 5.34 6.86
N HIS A 40 4.44 4.21 6.15
CA HIS A 40 5.45 3.16 6.32
C HIS A 40 6.10 2.80 4.96
N PRO A 41 6.88 3.71 4.35
CA PRO A 41 7.44 3.52 3.02
C PRO A 41 8.43 2.35 2.92
N GLU A 42 8.95 1.86 4.05
CA GLU A 42 9.77 0.66 4.12
C GLU A 42 9.00 -0.65 3.87
N LEU A 43 7.67 -0.59 3.83
CA LEU A 43 6.79 -1.74 3.61
C LEU A 43 6.11 -1.68 2.24
N VAL A 44 5.94 -2.84 1.61
CA VAL A 44 5.18 -2.98 0.37
C VAL A 44 3.72 -3.27 0.69
N GLY A 45 2.79 -2.51 0.10
CA GLY A 45 1.35 -2.75 0.24
C GLY A 45 0.80 -3.68 -0.82
N VAL A 46 0.15 -4.78 -0.42
CA VAL A 46 -0.47 -5.77 -1.31
C VAL A 46 -1.98 -5.83 -1.08
N GLY A 47 -2.75 -5.29 -2.03
CA GLY A 47 -4.20 -5.36 -2.04
C GLY A 47 -4.68 -6.57 -2.83
N VAL A 48 -5.44 -7.46 -2.18
CA VAL A 48 -5.96 -8.69 -2.78
C VAL A 48 -7.48 -8.54 -2.98
N ASP A 49 -7.94 -8.72 -4.22
CA ASP A 49 -9.37 -8.63 -4.51
C ASP A 49 -10.15 -9.91 -4.18
N GLU A 50 -11.48 -9.85 -4.29
CA GLU A 50 -12.34 -11.01 -4.13
C GLU A 50 -11.99 -12.14 -5.10
N ALA A 51 -12.25 -13.39 -4.68
CA ALA A 51 -11.93 -14.60 -5.43
C ALA A 51 -10.46 -14.70 -5.93
N THR A 52 -9.54 -14.01 -5.24
CA THR A 52 -8.12 -13.92 -5.58
C THR A 52 -7.26 -14.27 -4.38
N ALA A 53 -6.08 -14.84 -4.61
CA ALA A 53 -5.12 -15.19 -3.57
C ALA A 53 -3.69 -14.87 -4.00
N VAL A 54 -2.83 -14.62 -3.00
CA VAL A 54 -1.38 -14.54 -3.15
C VAL A 54 -0.74 -15.76 -2.48
N TRP A 55 -0.07 -16.59 -3.28
CA TRP A 55 0.70 -17.72 -2.79
C TRP A 55 2.15 -17.31 -2.60
N VAL A 56 2.52 -17.03 -1.35
CA VAL A 56 3.88 -16.66 -0.94
C VAL A 56 4.77 -17.89 -0.92
N ARG A 57 5.96 -17.78 -1.50
CA ARG A 57 6.95 -18.85 -1.62
C ARG A 57 8.10 -18.64 -0.63
N PRO A 58 8.85 -19.70 -0.29
CA PRO A 58 9.99 -19.60 0.64
C PRO A 58 11.10 -18.65 0.20
N ASP A 59 11.20 -18.34 -1.10
CA ASP A 59 12.17 -17.40 -1.66
C ASP A 59 11.74 -15.92 -1.55
N GLY A 60 10.61 -15.65 -0.87
CA GLY A 60 10.07 -14.30 -0.70
C GLY A 60 9.27 -13.79 -1.91
N THR A 61 9.18 -14.57 -2.99
CA THR A 61 8.32 -14.24 -4.13
C THR A 61 6.88 -14.67 -3.85
N PHE A 62 5.92 -14.14 -4.62
CA PHE A 62 4.55 -14.63 -4.58
C PHE A 62 3.97 -14.83 -5.98
N ARG A 63 2.96 -15.69 -6.07
CA ARG A 63 2.17 -15.91 -7.28
C ARG A 63 0.72 -15.49 -7.04
N VAL A 64 0.14 -14.78 -7.99
CA VAL A 64 -1.31 -14.48 -7.99
C VAL A 64 -2.08 -15.70 -8.51
N LEU A 65 -3.14 -16.06 -7.79
CA LEU A 65 -4.07 -17.14 -8.12
C LEU A 65 -5.50 -16.60 -8.09
N GLY A 66 -6.40 -17.20 -8.85
CA GLY A 66 -7.82 -16.78 -8.94
C GLY A 66 -8.09 -15.85 -10.11
N ASP A 67 -9.32 -15.33 -10.15
CA ASP A 67 -9.87 -14.67 -11.34
C ASP A 67 -9.86 -13.13 -11.27
N GLY A 68 -9.56 -12.57 -10.10
CA GLY A 68 -9.42 -11.13 -9.91
C GLY A 68 -7.97 -10.66 -10.02
N TRP A 69 -7.65 -9.58 -9.31
CA TRP A 69 -6.37 -8.90 -9.40
C TRP A 69 -5.75 -8.65 -8.03
N VAL A 70 -4.43 -8.50 -8.06
CA VAL A 70 -3.62 -8.05 -6.93
C VAL A 70 -2.99 -6.72 -7.32
N VAL A 71 -3.11 -5.74 -6.43
CA VAL A 71 -2.50 -4.42 -6.60
C VAL A 71 -1.33 -4.32 -5.63
N VAL A 72 -0.18 -3.90 -6.16
CA VAL A 72 1.03 -3.67 -5.37
C VAL A 72 1.31 -2.17 -5.35
N TYR A 73 1.47 -1.63 -4.15
CA TYR A 73 2.03 -0.29 -3.93
C TYR A 73 3.39 -0.44 -3.29
N ASP A 74 4.40 0.11 -3.97
CA ASP A 74 5.78 0.14 -3.50
C ASP A 74 6.23 1.60 -3.47
N ALA A 75 6.56 2.07 -2.26
CA ALA A 75 7.06 3.41 -2.01
C ALA A 75 8.48 3.40 -1.45
N THR A 76 9.19 2.28 -1.52
CA THR A 76 10.53 2.12 -0.93
C THR A 76 11.56 3.11 -1.51
N ASP A 77 11.40 3.48 -2.77
CA ASP A 77 12.22 4.50 -3.46
C ASP A 77 11.50 5.84 -3.66
N ALA A 78 10.34 6.05 -3.02
CA ALA A 78 9.55 7.26 -3.22
C ALA A 78 10.10 8.46 -2.43
N ALA A 79 10.18 9.62 -3.09
CA ALA A 79 10.43 10.89 -2.41
C ALA A 79 9.12 11.45 -1.82
N ILE A 80 8.90 11.25 -0.52
CA ILE A 80 7.74 11.79 0.17
C ILE A 80 7.98 13.26 0.50
N ARG A 81 7.17 14.14 -0.10
CA ARG A 81 7.18 15.58 0.18
C ARG A 81 5.87 15.96 0.83
N HIS A 82 5.92 16.44 2.07
CA HIS A 82 4.77 17.07 2.68
C HIS A 82 4.55 18.43 2.02
N ALA A 83 3.33 18.66 1.53
CA ALA A 83 2.96 20.01 1.12
C ALA A 83 3.14 20.94 2.33
N PRO A 84 3.67 22.15 2.12
CA PRO A 84 3.81 23.10 3.20
C PRO A 84 2.46 23.41 3.87
N ALA A 85 2.51 23.89 5.10
CA ALA A 85 1.31 24.32 5.82
C ALA A 85 0.56 25.42 5.03
N PRO A 86 -0.77 25.57 5.21
CA PRO A 86 -1.54 26.61 4.56
C PRO A 86 -0.92 28.00 4.80
N GLY A 87 -0.32 28.59 3.75
CA GLY A 87 0.40 29.87 3.81
C GLY A 87 1.71 29.87 3.01
N ASP A 88 2.31 28.71 2.83
CA ASP A 88 3.54 28.55 2.07
C ASP A 88 3.23 28.26 0.59
N ARG A 89 3.72 29.11 -0.31
CA ARG A 89 3.49 28.96 -1.75
C ARG A 89 4.41 27.88 -2.31
N VAL A 90 3.87 26.72 -2.69
CA VAL A 90 4.58 25.74 -3.51
C VAL A 90 3.89 25.58 -4.85
N ALA A 91 4.65 25.83 -5.92
CA ALA A 91 4.26 25.48 -7.28
C ALA A 91 4.28 23.95 -7.39
N LEU A 92 3.11 23.34 -7.44
CA LEU A 92 2.96 21.94 -7.83
C LEU A 92 3.28 21.86 -9.34
N GLY A 93 4.51 21.48 -9.66
CA GLY A 93 4.93 21.17 -11.03
C GLY A 93 4.96 19.66 -11.23
N ALA A 94 4.18 19.15 -12.19
CA ALA A 94 4.38 17.82 -12.74
C ALA A 94 5.44 17.92 -13.85
N HIS A 95 6.58 17.27 -13.67
CA HIS A 95 7.54 17.05 -14.76
C HIS A 95 7.22 15.70 -15.39
N GLY A 96 6.91 15.72 -16.69
CA GLY A 96 6.74 14.53 -17.52
C GLY A 96 8.06 14.02 -18.07
#